data_AF-E3NIW3-F1
#
_entry.id   AF-E3NIW3-F1
#
_cell.length_a   1.000
_cell.length_b   1.000
_cell.length_c   1.000
_cell.angle_alpha   90.00
_cell.angle_beta   90.00
_cell.angle_gamma   90.00
#
_symmetry.space_group_name_H-M   'P 1'
#
loop_
_entity.id
_entity.type
_entity.pdbx_description
1 polymer ?
#
loop_
_entity_poly.entity_id
_entity_poly.type
_entity_poly.pdbx_seq_one_letter_code
_entity_poly.pdbx_strand_id
1 'polypeptide(L)'
;MNRLVVISARRMASAAPKTSTGIEHAEKARQVAGGKPDWSLYKCDDYLKFDKYSYAHAEITMNKSRVPQPTNRKADVLPKVRA
;
A
#
# COMPACT_ATOMS: atom_id res chain seq x y z
N MET A 1 43.17 -23.75 -14.51
CA MET A 1 42.24 -24.17 -13.42
C MET A 1 42.72 -23.48 -12.15
N ASN A 2 41.93 -22.60 -11.50
CA ASN A 2 42.15 -22.08 -10.11
C ASN A 2 41.30 -20.84 -9.75
N ARG A 3 40.60 -20.18 -10.70
CA ARG A 3 39.76 -19.01 -10.39
C ARG A 3 38.42 -19.34 -9.70
N LEU A 4 37.87 -20.54 -9.92
CA LEU A 4 36.57 -20.94 -9.35
C LEU A 4 36.62 -21.19 -7.84
N VAL A 5 37.74 -21.69 -7.32
CA VAL A 5 37.88 -22.04 -5.89
C VAL A 5 37.89 -20.80 -5.00
N VAL A 6 38.54 -19.72 -5.45
CA VAL A 6 38.66 -18.46 -4.70
C VAL A 6 37.31 -17.72 -4.56
N ILE A 7 36.43 -17.85 -5.55
CA ILE A 7 35.09 -17.22 -5.53
C ILE A 7 34.16 -17.95 -4.54
N SER A 8 34.28 -19.29 -4.44
CA SER A 8 33.46 -20.09 -3.53
C SER A 8 33.73 -19.75 -2.05
N ALA A 9 35.00 -19.51 -1.69
CA ALA A 9 35.39 -19.20 -0.31
C ALA A 9 34.87 -17.84 0.21
N ARG A 10 34.67 -16.84 -0.66
CA ARG A 10 34.20 -15.50 -0.25
C ARG A 10 32.69 -15.43 0.07
N ARG A 11 31.91 -16.45 -0.28
CA ARG A 11 30.48 -16.52 0.07
C ARG A 11 30.21 -17.13 1.44
N MET A 12 31.22 -17.68 2.10
CA MET A 12 31.06 -18.42 3.37
C MET A 12 31.09 -17.53 4.61
N ALA A 13 31.53 -16.27 4.49
CA ALA A 13 31.58 -15.33 5.60
C ALA A 13 30.42 -14.33 5.47
N SER A 14 29.31 -14.61 6.14
CA SER A 14 28.25 -13.63 6.34
C SER A 14 28.69 -12.62 7.40
N ALA A 15 28.69 -11.33 7.06
CA ALA A 15 28.91 -10.23 8.01
C ALA A 15 27.69 -9.97 8.91
N ALA A 16 26.62 -10.77 8.77
CA ALA A 16 25.43 -10.62 9.58
C ALA A 16 25.76 -10.94 11.06
N PRO A 17 25.33 -10.09 12.01
CA PRO A 17 25.43 -10.37 13.43
C PRO A 17 24.86 -11.76 13.75
N LYS A 18 25.54 -12.54 14.61
CA LYS A 18 25.05 -13.85 15.08
C LYS A 18 23.84 -13.74 16.01
N THR A 19 23.35 -12.54 16.24
CA THR A 19 22.17 -12.27 17.06
C THR A 19 20.92 -12.55 16.26
N SER A 20 19.86 -12.88 16.98
CA SER A 20 18.55 -13.05 16.37
C SER A 20 18.17 -11.80 15.57
N THR A 21 17.81 -11.98 14.29
CA THR A 21 17.39 -10.87 13.42
C THR A 21 15.89 -10.62 13.47
N GLY A 22 15.15 -11.46 14.19
CA GLY A 22 13.68 -11.47 14.18
C GLY A 22 13.08 -12.19 12.97
N ILE A 23 13.85 -12.35 11.88
CA ILE A 23 13.41 -13.00 10.63
C ILE A 23 13.03 -14.46 10.90
N GLU A 24 13.83 -15.16 11.68
CA GLU A 24 13.59 -16.55 12.08
C GLU A 24 12.29 -16.73 12.88
N HIS A 25 11.88 -15.72 13.65
CA HIS A 25 10.62 -15.75 14.40
C HIS A 25 9.44 -15.54 13.45
N ALA A 26 9.57 -14.62 12.49
CA ALA A 26 8.58 -14.40 11.44
C ALA A 26 8.45 -15.63 10.51
N GLU A 27 9.55 -16.29 10.18
CA GLU A 27 9.56 -17.52 9.38
C GLU A 27 8.91 -18.68 10.13
N LYS A 28 9.21 -18.84 11.42
CA LYS A 28 8.59 -19.86 12.27
C LYS A 28 7.09 -19.59 12.47
N ALA A 29 6.69 -18.33 12.65
CA ALA A 29 5.29 -17.93 12.70
C ALA A 29 4.56 -18.24 11.37
N ARG A 30 5.20 -17.98 10.21
CA ARG A 30 4.66 -18.34 8.89
C ARG A 30 4.49 -19.85 8.72
N GLN A 31 5.43 -20.65 9.23
CA GLN A 31 5.34 -22.12 9.20
C GLN A 31 4.21 -22.64 10.08
N VAL A 32 4.04 -22.09 11.28
CA VAL A 32 2.97 -22.46 12.23
C VAL A 32 1.59 -22.00 11.76
N ALA A 33 1.49 -20.82 11.14
CA ALA A 33 0.25 -20.25 10.63
C ALA A 33 -0.25 -20.88 9.31
N GLY A 34 0.41 -21.94 8.81
CA GLY A 34 -0.18 -22.79 7.77
C GLY A 34 0.15 -22.44 6.32
N GLY A 35 1.25 -21.74 6.02
CA GLY A 35 1.85 -21.78 4.68
C GLY A 35 2.14 -20.43 4.00
N LYS A 36 2.45 -20.50 2.70
CA LYS A 36 2.65 -19.31 1.85
C LYS A 36 1.28 -18.68 1.60
N PRO A 37 1.10 -17.36 1.82
CA PRO A 37 -0.15 -16.71 1.52
C PRO A 37 -0.46 -16.89 0.04
N ASP A 38 -1.66 -17.38 -0.26
CA ASP A 38 -2.18 -17.38 -1.61
C ASP A 38 -2.67 -15.96 -1.92
N TRP A 39 -1.83 -15.21 -2.62
CA TRP A 39 -2.13 -13.84 -3.02
C TRP A 39 -3.33 -13.75 -3.99
N SER A 40 -3.76 -14.86 -4.60
CA SER A 40 -5.00 -14.90 -5.39
C SER A 40 -6.26 -14.78 -4.53
N LEU A 41 -6.16 -15.05 -3.22
CA LEU A 41 -7.25 -14.89 -2.27
C LEU A 41 -7.38 -13.45 -1.75
N TYR A 42 -6.39 -12.59 -2.02
CA TYR A 42 -6.43 -11.19 -1.60
C TYR A 42 -7.50 -10.44 -2.41
N LYS A 43 -8.58 -10.04 -1.74
CA LYS A 43 -9.77 -9.43 -2.38
C LYS A 43 -9.69 -7.91 -2.58
N CYS A 44 -8.60 -7.30 -2.12
CA CYS A 44 -8.45 -5.85 -2.06
C CYS A 44 -7.28 -5.37 -2.93
N ASP A 45 -7.01 -6.05 -4.04
CA ASP A 45 -5.97 -5.68 -5.01
C ASP A 45 -6.31 -4.36 -5.74
N ASP A 46 -7.57 -3.97 -5.77
CA ASP A 46 -8.04 -2.72 -6.37
C ASP A 46 -7.40 -1.46 -5.77
N TYR A 47 -7.05 -1.49 -4.47
CA TYR A 47 -6.34 -0.36 -3.85
C TYR A 47 -4.95 -0.11 -4.46
N LEU A 48 -4.33 -1.13 -5.05
CA LEU A 48 -3.04 -0.99 -5.74
C LEU A 48 -3.16 -0.23 -7.07
N LYS A 49 -4.39 -0.07 -7.59
CA LYS A 49 -4.69 0.59 -8.87
C LYS A 49 -5.09 2.05 -8.69
N PHE A 50 -5.08 2.57 -7.46
CA PHE A 50 -5.49 3.94 -7.18
C PHE A 50 -4.41 4.94 -7.63
N ASP A 51 -4.85 5.97 -8.33
CA ASP A 51 -4.05 7.14 -8.65
C ASP A 51 -4.36 8.30 -7.68
N LYS A 52 -3.65 9.41 -7.86
CA LYS A 52 -3.79 10.63 -7.05
C LYS A 52 -5.23 11.19 -7.03
N TYR A 53 -6.04 10.92 -8.06
CA TYR A 53 -7.35 11.53 -8.27
C TYR A 53 -8.51 10.55 -8.16
N SER A 54 -8.26 9.28 -7.84
CA SER A 54 -9.27 8.21 -7.77
C SER A 54 -10.44 8.56 -6.85
N TYR A 55 -10.14 9.23 -5.73
CA TYR A 55 -11.17 9.77 -4.84
C TYR A 55 -12.05 10.84 -5.53
N ALA A 56 -11.44 11.81 -6.20
CA ALA A 56 -12.18 12.87 -6.88
C ALA A 56 -13.03 12.32 -8.04
N HIS A 57 -12.52 11.33 -8.78
CA HIS A 57 -13.27 10.64 -9.83
C HIS A 57 -14.49 9.89 -9.28
N ALA A 58 -14.33 9.19 -8.15
CA ALA A 58 -15.45 8.55 -7.47
C ALA A 58 -16.49 9.58 -7.02
N GLU A 59 -16.05 10.69 -6.42
CA GLU A 59 -16.93 11.79 -6.00
C GLU A 59 -17.73 12.39 -7.16
N ILE A 60 -17.09 12.71 -8.28
CA ILE A 60 -17.76 13.25 -9.48
C ILE A 60 -18.79 12.25 -10.03
N THR A 61 -18.46 10.96 -10.03
CA THR A 61 -19.36 9.90 -10.51
C THR A 61 -20.58 9.78 -9.62
N MET A 62 -20.37 9.74 -8.29
CA MET A 62 -21.44 9.64 -7.31
C MET A 62 -22.32 10.88 -7.27
N ASN A 63 -21.77 12.07 -7.49
CA ASN A 63 -22.50 13.34 -7.37
C ASN A 63 -23.76 13.40 -8.24
N LYS A 64 -23.76 12.71 -9.40
CA LYS A 64 -24.92 12.65 -10.31
C LYS A 64 -26.14 11.95 -9.70
N SER A 65 -25.91 11.04 -8.75
CA SER A 65 -26.95 10.23 -8.12
C SER A 65 -27.31 10.73 -6.72
N ARG A 66 -26.66 11.80 -6.23
CA ARG A 66 -26.92 12.35 -4.90
C ARG A 66 -28.22 13.14 -4.90
N VAL A 67 -28.96 13.03 -3.80
CA VAL A 67 -30.11 13.90 -3.54
C VAL A 67 -29.66 15.34 -3.25
N PRO A 68 -30.48 16.35 -3.57
CA PRO A 68 -30.20 17.73 -3.23
C PRO A 68 -29.93 17.88 -1.72
N GLN A 69 -28.92 18.68 -1.37
CA GLN A 69 -28.62 18.97 0.04
C GLN A 69 -29.73 19.85 0.64
N PRO A 70 -30.22 19.54 1.84
CA PRO A 70 -31.21 20.38 2.51
C PRO A 70 -30.58 21.72 2.91
N THR A 71 -31.34 22.81 2.84
CA THR A 71 -30.91 24.10 3.37
C THR A 71 -32.07 24.88 3.98
N ASN A 72 -31.83 25.44 5.16
CA ASN A 72 -32.71 26.43 5.80
C ASN A 72 -32.16 27.86 5.63
N ARG A 73 -31.05 28.04 4.92
CA ARG A 73 -30.32 29.31 4.79
C ARG A 73 -30.41 29.83 3.37
N LYS A 74 -30.52 31.16 3.24
CA LYS A 74 -30.32 31.85 1.98
C LYS A 74 -28.84 31.80 1.61
N ALA A 75 -28.53 31.73 0.32
CA ALA A 75 -27.16 31.80 -0.15
C ALA A 75 -26.52 33.14 0.26
N ASP A 76 -25.21 33.12 0.52
CA ASP A 76 -24.47 34.32 0.85
C ASP A 76 -24.52 35.31 -0.33
N VAL A 77 -24.69 36.60 -0.02
CA VAL A 77 -24.64 37.65 -1.03
C VAL A 77 -23.18 37.80 -1.47
N LEU A 78 -22.92 37.67 -2.77
CA LEU A 78 -21.58 37.89 -3.32
C LEU A 78 -21.07 39.28 -2.91
N PRO A 79 -19.79 39.40 -2.51
CA PRO A 79 -19.22 40.68 -2.15
C PRO A 79 -19.30 41.63 -3.35
N LYS A 80 -19.90 42.81 -3.14
CA LYS A 80 -19.96 43.87 -4.15
C LYS A 80 -18.65 44.67 -4.08
N VAL A 81 -17.88 44.66 -5.16
CA VAL A 81 -16.77 45.60 -5.33
C VAL A 81 -17.38 46.93 -5.79
N ARG A 82 -16.99 48.06 -5.17
CA ARG A 82 -17.36 49.38 -5.70
C ARG A 82 -16.64 49.58 -7.03
N ALA A 83 -17.37 49.99 -8.07
CA ALA A 83 -16.78 50.46 -9.32
C ALA A 83 -16.12 51.83 -9.11
#